data_AF-A0A6L3XZT1-F1
#
_entry.id   AF-A0A6L3XZT1-F1
#
_cell.length_a   1.000
_cell.length_b   1.000
_cell.length_c   1.000
_cell.angle_alpha   90.00
_cell.angle_beta   90.00
_cell.angle_gamma   90.00
#
_symmetry.space_group_name_H-M   'P 1'
#
loop_
_entity.id
_entity.type
_entity.pdbx_description
1 polymer ?
#
loop_
_entity_poly.entity_id
_entity_poly.type
_entity_poly.pdbx_seq_one_letter_code
_entity_poly.pdbx_strand_id
1 'polypeptide(L)'
;MKTIGLLGGMSWESTIPYYRLINEGVKQRLGGLHSASLLLHSVDFHEIEACQSSGEWDKAGQMLADAALGLERAGAQGILLCTNTMHKVASHIEDR
;
A
#
# COMPACT_ATOMS: atom_id res chain seq x y z
N MET A 1 6.65 13.46 -11.52
CA MET A 1 5.53 12.62 -11.00
C MET A 1 5.63 12.59 -9.49
N LYS A 2 4.51 12.48 -8.75
CA LYS A 2 4.56 12.27 -7.30
C LYS A 2 4.98 10.82 -7.00
N THR A 3 5.74 10.60 -5.93
CA THR A 3 6.05 9.24 -5.45
C THR A 3 4.85 8.67 -4.69
N ILE A 4 4.39 7.48 -5.08
CA ILE A 4 3.25 6.81 -4.42
C ILE A 4 3.79 5.74 -3.47
N GLY A 5 3.31 5.74 -2.23
CA GLY A 5 3.51 4.66 -1.26
C GLY A 5 2.45 3.58 -1.42
N LEU A 6 2.87 2.33 -1.60
CA LEU A 6 2.01 1.16 -1.71
C LEU A 6 2.06 0.39 -0.39
N LEU A 7 0.90 0.20 0.24
CA LEU A 7 0.71 -0.78 1.32
C LEU A 7 0.21 -2.08 0.69
N GLY A 8 1.13 -3.02 0.49
CA GLY A 8 0.89 -4.30 -0.18
C GLY A 8 1.12 -5.51 0.72
N GLY A 9 1.17 -6.69 0.10
CA GLY A 9 1.34 -7.96 0.82
C GLY A 9 0.04 -8.55 1.36
N MET A 10 -1.14 -8.09 0.94
CA MET A 10 -2.44 -8.52 1.49
C MET A 10 -3.44 -9.06 0.45
N SER A 11 -3.09 -10.04 -0.40
CA SER A 11 -1.83 -10.80 -0.41
C SER A 11 -0.79 -10.22 -1.39
N TRP A 12 0.45 -10.73 -1.36
CA TRP A 12 1.53 -10.24 -2.24
C TRP A 12 1.24 -10.52 -3.72
N GLU A 13 0.55 -11.63 -4.04
CA GLU A 13 0.15 -11.97 -5.41
C GLU A 13 -0.70 -10.85 -6.03
N SER A 14 -1.58 -10.26 -5.23
CA SER A 14 -2.44 -9.14 -5.65
C SER A 14 -1.70 -7.79 -5.75
N THR A 15 -0.54 -7.66 -5.08
CA THR A 15 0.29 -6.45 -5.14
C THR A 15 1.04 -6.33 -6.47
N ILE A 16 1.41 -7.45 -7.09
CA ILE A 16 2.10 -7.48 -8.39
C ILE A 16 1.31 -6.73 -9.49
N PRO A 17 0.00 -6.99 -9.67
CA PRO A 17 -0.83 -6.23 -10.61
C PRO A 17 -0.78 -4.72 -10.38
N TYR A 18 -0.82 -4.22 -9.13
CA TYR A 18 -0.73 -2.78 -8.86
C TYR A 18 0.59 -2.20 -9.36
N TYR A 19 1.72 -2.79 -8.98
CA TYR A 19 3.03 -2.34 -9.43
C TYR A 19 3.14 -2.33 -10.96
N ARG A 20 2.66 -3.41 -11.61
CA ARG A 20 2.68 -3.55 -13.07
C ARG A 20 1.84 -2.46 -13.74
N LEU A 21 0.57 -2.35 -13.37
CA LEU A 21 -0.38 -1.45 -14.03
C LEU A 21 -0.02 0.03 -13.83
N ILE A 22 0.51 0.40 -12.65
CA ILE A 22 0.96 1.77 -12.41
C ILE A 22 2.15 2.11 -13.32
N ASN A 23 3.14 1.22 -13.43
CA ASN A 23 4.27 1.42 -14.33
C ASN A 23 3.85 1.47 -15.81
N GLU A 24 2.96 0.58 -16.22
CA GLU A 24 2.39 0.58 -17.58
C GLU A 24 1.66 1.90 -17.88
N GLY A 25 0.84 2.39 -16.94
CA GLY A 25 0.15 3.66 -17.08
C GLY A 25 1.09 4.87 -17.19
N VAL A 26 2.18 4.89 -16.41
CA VAL A 26 3.21 5.94 -16.54
C VAL A 26 3.92 5.86 -17.89
N LYS A 27 4.33 4.66 -18.31
CA LYS A 27 4.97 4.44 -19.61
C LYS A 27 4.07 4.87 -20.77
N GLN A 28 2.78 4.55 -20.71
CA GLN A 28 1.81 4.93 -21.76
C GLN A 28 1.65 6.46 -21.86
N ARG A 29 1.70 7.18 -20.74
CA ARG A 29 1.51 8.64 -20.72
C ARG A 29 2.77 9.44 -21.05
N LEU A 30 3.94 8.98 -20.61
CA LEU A 30 5.20 9.71 -20.74
C LEU A 30 6.12 9.17 -21.85
N GLY A 31 5.88 7.93 -22.32
CA GLY A 31 6.64 7.31 -23.39
C GLY A 31 8.06 6.89 -23.00
N GLY A 32 8.83 6.43 -24.01
CA GLY A 32 10.23 6.06 -23.85
C GLY A 32 10.46 4.97 -22.80
N LEU A 33 11.39 5.25 -21.89
CA LEU A 33 11.78 4.37 -20.79
C LEU A 33 11.31 4.89 -19.42
N HIS A 34 10.29 5.77 -19.39
CA HIS A 34 9.73 6.24 -18.13
C HIS A 34 9.03 5.12 -17.35
N SER A 35 9.26 5.11 -16.04
CA SER A 35 8.63 4.23 -15.06
C SER A 35 8.08 5.05 -13.89
N ALA A 36 7.22 4.44 -13.06
CA ALA A 36 6.63 5.10 -11.91
C ALA A 36 7.62 5.22 -10.75
N SER A 37 7.55 6.33 -10.00
CA SER A 37 8.23 6.46 -8.71
C SER A 37 7.36 5.87 -7.61
N LEU A 38 7.80 4.75 -7.02
CA LEU A 38 7.03 3.95 -6.06
C LEU A 38 7.89 3.59 -4.84
N LEU A 39 7.25 3.60 -3.68
CA LEU A 39 7.75 2.96 -2.46
C LEU A 39 6.75 1.88 -2.08
N LEU A 40 7.21 0.68 -1.71
CA LEU A 40 6.34 -0.43 -1.35
C LEU A 40 6.70 -0.93 0.05
N HIS A 41 5.72 -0.94 0.95
CA HIS A 41 5.77 -1.69 2.18
C HIS A 41 4.91 -2.95 1.99
N SER A 42 5.55 -4.11 1.94
CA SER A 42 4.86 -5.40 1.85
C SER A 42 4.87 -6.04 3.22
N VAL A 43 3.70 -6.13 3.85
CA VAL A 43 3.55 -6.78 5.16
C VAL A 43 3.70 -8.29 5.03
N ASP A 44 3.97 -8.96 6.15
CA ASP A 44 3.64 -10.38 6.28
C ASP A 44 2.12 -10.50 6.39
N PHE A 45 1.49 -11.18 5.42
CA PHE A 45 0.04 -11.27 5.40
C PHE A 45 -0.52 -12.05 6.59
N HIS A 46 0.26 -12.99 7.13
CA HIS A 46 -0.20 -13.84 8.22
C HIS A 46 -0.59 -13.02 9.45
N GLU A 47 0.17 -11.98 9.79
CA GLU A 47 -0.13 -11.14 10.96
C GLU A 47 -1.41 -10.32 10.77
N ILE A 48 -1.61 -9.81 9.56
CA ILE A 48 -2.83 -9.06 9.21
C ILE A 48 -4.05 -9.98 9.18
N GLU A 49 -3.93 -11.16 8.58
CA GLU A 49 -5.00 -12.16 8.52
C GLU A 49 -5.38 -12.64 9.92
N ALA A 50 -4.40 -12.89 10.79
CA ALA A 50 -4.65 -13.26 12.19
C ALA A 50 -5.50 -12.19 12.92
N CYS A 51 -5.19 -10.90 12.71
CA CYS A 51 -6.00 -9.81 13.26
C CYS A 51 -7.41 -9.75 12.66
N GLN A 52 -7.57 -10.02 11.36
CA GLN A 52 -8.90 -10.08 10.74
C GLN A 52 -9.74 -11.19 11.35
N SER A 53 -9.16 -12.38 11.47
CA SER A 53 -9.82 -13.59 11.99
C SER A 53 -10.15 -13.49 13.48
N SER A 54 -9.34 -12.77 14.27
CA SER A 54 -9.64 -12.47 15.68
C SER A 54 -10.55 -11.25 15.89
N GLY A 55 -10.87 -10.50 14.83
CA GLY A 55 -11.64 -9.26 14.91
C GLY A 55 -10.88 -8.07 15.49
N GLU A 56 -9.55 -8.17 15.62
CA GLU A 56 -8.65 -7.11 16.10
C GLU A 56 -8.39 -6.04 15.03
N TRP A 57 -9.45 -5.39 14.55
CA TRP A 57 -9.37 -4.39 13.47
C TRP A 57 -8.53 -3.17 13.86
N ASP A 58 -8.64 -2.67 15.08
CA ASP A 58 -7.87 -1.50 15.53
C ASP A 58 -6.36 -1.78 15.51
N LYS A 59 -5.96 -3.00 15.89
CA LYS A 59 -4.56 -3.44 15.83
C LYS A 59 -4.06 -3.50 14.40
N ALA A 60 -4.83 -4.10 13.49
CA ALA A 60 -4.48 -4.13 12.08
C ALA A 60 -4.41 -2.72 11.46
N GLY A 61 -5.32 -1.82 11.87
CA GLY A 61 -5.31 -0.41 11.50
C GLY A 61 -4.03 0.29 11.94
N GLN A 62 -3.61 0.11 13.20
CA GLN A 62 -2.37 0.69 13.71
C GLN A 62 -1.13 0.17 12.97
N MET A 63 -1.06 -1.14 12.69
CA MET A 63 0.03 -1.72 11.90
C MET A 63 0.15 -1.09 10.51
N LEU A 64 -0.99 -0.89 9.83
CA LEU A 64 -1.01 -0.27 8.50
C LEU A 64 -0.72 1.22 8.54
N ALA A 65 -1.17 1.93 9.57
CA ALA A 65 -0.85 3.34 9.79
C ALA A 65 0.66 3.55 10.03
N ASP A 66 1.29 2.70 10.84
CA ASP A 66 2.73 2.76 11.09
C ASP A 66 3.53 2.48 9.82
N ALA A 67 3.09 1.52 9.00
CA ALA A 67 3.66 1.27 7.69
C ALA A 67 3.50 2.48 6.74
N ALA A 68 2.34 3.14 6.75
CA ALA A 68 2.09 4.35 5.96
C ALA A 68 3.02 5.50 6.35
N LEU A 69 3.17 5.76 7.67
CA LEU A 69 4.09 6.76 8.19
C LEU A 69 5.56 6.44 7.86
N GLY A 70 5.91 5.15 7.77
CA GLY A 70 7.22 4.71 7.28
C GLY A 70 7.44 5.10 5.81
N LEU A 71 6.43 4.89 4.96
CA LEU A 71 6.46 5.26 3.54
C LEU A 71 6.52 6.78 3.35
N GLU A 72 5.75 7.54 4.13
CA GLU A 72 5.78 9.01 4.11
C GLU A 72 7.18 9.52 4.48
N ARG A 73 7.77 9.00 5.57
CA ARG A 73 9.14 9.35 5.99
C ARG A 73 10.19 8.99 4.92
N ALA A 74 9.94 7.97 4.12
CA ALA A 74 10.78 7.59 2.99
C ALA A 74 10.56 8.45 1.73
N GLY A 75 9.56 9.35 1.73
CA GLY A 75 9.29 10.31 0.66
C GLY A 75 8.04 10.03 -0.16
N ALA A 76 7.15 9.13 0.26
CA ALA A 76 5.85 8.96 -0.38
C ALA A 76 5.01 10.24 -0.22
N GLN A 77 4.31 10.64 -1.27
CA GLN A 77 3.48 11.85 -1.33
C GLN A 77 1.98 11.53 -1.45
N GLY A 78 1.64 10.27 -1.18
CA GLY A 78 0.30 9.70 -1.21
C GLY A 78 0.38 8.20 -0.95
N ILE A 79 -0.67 7.64 -0.35
CA ILE A 79 -0.74 6.23 0.03
C ILE A 79 -1.81 5.52 -0.81
N LEU A 80 -1.49 4.31 -1.27
CA LEU A 80 -2.42 3.38 -1.91
C LEU A 80 -2.45 2.08 -1.11
N LEU A 81 -3.65 1.69 -0.68
CA LEU A 81 -3.88 0.43 0.01
C LEU A 81 -4.23 -0.68 -1.00
N CYS A 82 -3.31 -1.61 -1.24
CA CYS A 82 -3.41 -2.63 -2.29
C CYS A 82 -4.27 -3.84 -1.88
N THR A 83 -5.42 -3.61 -1.24
CA THR A 83 -6.35 -4.65 -0.82
C THR A 83 -7.73 -4.04 -0.58
N ASN A 84 -8.81 -4.78 -0.84
CA ASN A 84 -10.16 -4.25 -0.64
C ASN A 84 -10.55 -4.28 0.85
N THR A 85 -10.43 -5.45 1.49
CA THR A 85 -10.91 -5.69 2.86
C THR A 85 -10.31 -4.71 3.88
N MET A 86 -9.01 -4.39 3.79
CA MET A 86 -8.38 -3.50 4.78
C MET A 86 -8.79 -2.04 4.68
N HIS A 87 -9.57 -1.64 3.66
CA HIS A 87 -10.20 -0.32 3.67
C HIS A 87 -11.19 -0.14 4.84
N LYS A 88 -11.61 -1.24 5.49
CA LYS A 88 -12.35 -1.19 6.75
C LYS A 88 -11.65 -0.36 7.84
N VAL A 89 -10.32 -0.29 7.81
CA VAL A 89 -9.50 0.48 8.76
C VAL A 89 -8.80 1.68 8.11
N ALA A 90 -9.26 2.12 6.93
CA ALA A 90 -8.64 3.24 6.21
C ALA A 90 -8.56 4.52 7.05
N SER A 91 -9.55 4.80 7.89
CA SER A 91 -9.54 5.95 8.79
C SER A 91 -8.33 5.99 9.71
N HIS A 92 -7.83 4.83 10.17
CA HIS A 92 -6.62 4.77 11.00
C HIS A 92 -5.36 5.23 10.24
N ILE A 93 -5.37 5.08 8.92
CA ILE A 93 -4.29 5.51 8.02
C ILE A 93 -4.47 6.99 7.66
N GLU A 94 -5.70 7.46 7.45
CA GLU A 94 -6.01 8.84 7.04
C GLU A 94 -5.90 9.86 8.19
N ASP A 95 -6.20 9.45 9.42
CA ASP A 95 -6.22 10.33 10.60
C ASP A 95 -4.82 10.55 11.22
N ARG A 96 -3.74 10.10 10.57
CA ARG A 96 -2.35 10.19 11.02
C ARG A 96 -1.53 11.07 10.10
#